data_AF-A0A173YN76-F1
#
_entry.id   AF-A0A173YN76-F1
#
_cell.length_a   1.000
_cell.length_b   1.000
_cell.length_c   1.000
_cell.angle_alpha   90.00
_cell.angle_beta   90.00
_cell.angle_gamma   90.00
#
_symmetry.space_group_name_H-M   'P 1'
#
loop_
_entity.id
_entity.type
_entity.pdbx_description
1 polymer ?
#
loop_
_entity_poly.entity_id
_entity_poly.type
_entity_poly.pdbx_seq_one_letter_code
_entity_poly.pdbx_strand_id
1 'polypeptide(L)'
;MVDYQKELEEMVCSKNLMNSYKLYFLKTLVINVSKEKTEFSFYELASWMCAYSFEDVCLINGRIRPLDKLYDIAVQLIEKENIYQSAKVAEVFDAAYKTENKSLRKEIKDLCNYVPYRLLAYIWVEELKGKTDTQKNHMIEEFSRSEERNMYAIFTISSKEKKIEVKTEWAKYITEHRNNLLIWLNNKIRLFIGKES
;
A
#
# COMPACT_ATOMS: atom_id res chain seq x y z
N MET A 1 22.47 -4.69 12.43
CA MET A 1 21.64 -5.54 11.55
C MET A 1 20.20 -5.12 11.73
N VAL A 2 19.44 -4.92 10.66
CA VAL A 2 18.03 -4.50 10.74
C VAL A 2 17.20 -5.67 11.27
N ASP A 3 16.38 -5.42 12.30
CA ASP A 3 15.38 -6.39 12.77
C ASP A 3 14.10 -6.23 11.95
N TYR A 4 14.04 -6.93 10.81
CA TYR A 4 12.96 -6.79 9.83
C TYR A 4 11.57 -7.04 10.42
N GLN A 5 11.43 -8.01 11.34
CA GLN A 5 10.13 -8.32 11.93
C GLN A 5 9.66 -7.17 12.83
N LYS A 6 10.56 -6.58 13.62
CA LYS A 6 10.26 -5.40 14.43
C LYS A 6 9.88 -4.21 13.56
N GLU A 7 10.64 -3.95 12.49
CA GLU A 7 10.33 -2.86 11.54
C GLU A 7 8.93 -3.04 10.90
N LEU A 8 8.60 -4.27 10.47
CA LEU A 8 7.28 -4.60 9.91
C LEU A 8 6.15 -4.37 10.93
N GLU A 9 6.33 -4.76 12.19
CA GLU A 9 5.36 -4.51 13.26
C GLU A 9 5.14 -3.01 13.52
N GLU A 10 6.20 -2.20 13.48
CA GLU A 10 6.10 -0.74 13.63
C GLU A 10 5.36 -0.09 12.44
N MET A 11 5.62 -0.54 11.20
CA MET A 11 4.96 -0.03 9.99
C MET A 11 3.43 -0.14 10.07
N VAL A 12 2.93 -1.25 10.63
CA VAL A 12 1.49 -1.56 10.73
C VAL A 12 0.96 -1.58 12.17
N CYS A 13 1.67 -0.92 13.08
CA CYS A 13 1.30 -0.84 14.50
C CYS A 13 -0.12 -0.29 14.67
N SER A 14 -0.92 -0.95 15.51
CA SER A 14 -2.35 -0.63 15.69
C SER A 14 -2.62 0.80 16.12
N LYS A 15 -1.70 1.42 16.88
CA LYS A 15 -1.79 2.83 17.29
C LYS A 15 -1.76 3.81 16.10
N ASN A 16 -1.18 3.38 14.98
CA ASN A 16 -0.95 4.19 13.78
C ASN A 16 -1.74 3.68 12.55
N LEU A 17 -2.72 2.79 12.78
CA LEU A 17 -3.49 2.10 11.75
C LEU A 17 -4.97 2.50 11.82
N MET A 18 -5.30 3.67 11.26
CA MET A 18 -6.67 4.21 11.23
C MET A 18 -7.51 3.67 10.05
N ASN A 19 -6.86 3.12 9.02
CA ASN A 19 -7.48 2.54 7.84
C ASN A 19 -6.65 1.35 7.35
N SER A 20 -7.21 0.57 6.45
CA SER A 20 -6.60 -0.65 5.93
C SER A 20 -5.49 -0.40 4.90
N TYR A 21 -5.30 0.84 4.44
CA TYR A 21 -4.42 1.14 3.33
C TYR A 21 -2.97 0.72 3.55
N LYS A 22 -2.43 0.93 4.76
CA LYS A 22 -1.05 0.49 5.07
C LYS A 22 -0.89 -1.03 4.97
N LEU A 23 -1.90 -1.79 5.39
CA LEU A 23 -1.87 -3.25 5.31
C LEU A 23 -1.90 -3.72 3.87
N TYR A 24 -2.82 -3.20 3.05
CA TYR A 24 -2.90 -3.58 1.64
C TYR A 24 -1.71 -3.09 0.84
N PHE A 25 -1.19 -1.89 1.14
CA PHE A 25 0.04 -1.39 0.53
C PHE A 25 1.24 -2.27 0.88
N LEU A 26 1.41 -2.66 2.14
CA LEU A 26 2.49 -3.59 2.51
C LEU A 26 2.30 -4.97 1.85
N LYS A 27 1.06 -5.44 1.72
CA LYS A 27 0.72 -6.67 0.98
C LYS A 27 1.10 -6.56 -0.50
N THR A 28 0.92 -5.41 -1.14
CA THR A 28 1.36 -5.24 -2.54
C THR A 28 2.87 -5.42 -2.68
N LEU A 29 3.67 -4.88 -1.77
CA LEU A 29 5.13 -5.03 -1.77
C LEU A 29 5.54 -6.48 -1.54
N VAL A 30 4.98 -7.13 -0.51
CA VAL A 30 5.34 -8.51 -0.18
C VAL A 30 5.05 -9.49 -1.34
N ILE A 31 3.95 -9.28 -2.06
CA ILE A 31 3.58 -10.15 -3.18
C ILE A 31 4.43 -9.86 -4.42
N ASN A 32 4.58 -8.58 -4.80
CA ASN A 32 5.07 -8.23 -6.13
C ASN A 32 6.58 -7.99 -6.22
N VAL A 33 7.27 -7.77 -5.10
CA VAL A 33 8.74 -7.63 -5.10
C VAL A 33 9.38 -8.97 -5.48
N SER A 34 10.27 -8.93 -6.46
CA SER A 34 11.12 -10.07 -6.87
C SER A 34 12.57 -9.61 -7.07
N LYS A 35 13.44 -10.54 -7.46
CA LYS A 35 14.84 -10.20 -7.81
C LYS A 35 14.92 -9.29 -9.05
N GLU A 36 13.94 -9.40 -9.94
CA GLU A 36 13.84 -8.71 -11.21
C GLU A 36 12.95 -7.46 -11.14
N LYS A 37 12.13 -7.33 -10.09
CA LYS A 37 11.17 -6.24 -9.93
C LYS A 37 11.17 -5.67 -8.52
N THR A 38 11.86 -4.55 -8.35
CA THR A 38 11.93 -3.79 -7.09
C THR A 38 11.41 -2.36 -7.22
N GLU A 39 11.14 -1.90 -8.44
CA GLU A 39 10.59 -0.57 -8.72
C GLU A 39 9.10 -0.64 -9.05
N PHE A 40 8.33 0.29 -8.49
CA PHE A 40 6.90 0.38 -8.71
C PHE A 40 6.43 1.84 -8.75
N SER A 41 5.58 2.17 -9.70
CA SER A 41 4.89 3.46 -9.67
C SER A 41 3.84 3.49 -8.55
N PHE A 42 3.52 4.67 -8.03
CA PHE A 42 2.46 4.82 -7.03
C PHE A 42 1.10 4.34 -7.58
N TYR A 43 0.85 4.57 -8.86
CA TYR A 43 -0.40 4.16 -9.49
C TYR A 43 -0.48 2.63 -9.61
N GLU A 44 0.61 1.96 -10.00
CA GLU A 44 0.68 0.51 -10.01
C GLU A 44 0.45 -0.10 -8.62
N LEU A 45 1.08 0.45 -7.58
CA LEU A 45 0.86 0.00 -6.21
C LEU A 45 -0.58 0.18 -5.76
N ALA A 46 -1.19 1.33 -6.10
CA ALA A 46 -2.59 1.58 -5.80
C ALA A 46 -3.54 0.61 -6.53
N SER A 47 -3.28 0.30 -7.80
CA SER A 47 -4.05 -0.71 -8.55
C SER A 47 -3.94 -2.09 -7.90
N TRP A 48 -2.75 -2.46 -7.43
CA TRP A 48 -2.56 -3.70 -6.66
C TRP A 48 -3.29 -3.68 -5.31
N MET A 49 -3.33 -2.53 -4.62
CA MET A 49 -4.11 -2.40 -3.38
C MET A 49 -5.58 -2.72 -3.63
N CYS A 50 -6.16 -2.14 -4.70
CA CYS A 50 -7.54 -2.43 -5.11
C CYS A 50 -7.74 -3.92 -5.37
N ALA A 51 -6.84 -4.53 -6.15
CA ALA A 51 -6.94 -5.94 -6.53
C ALA A 51 -6.86 -6.90 -5.33
N TYR A 52 -5.93 -6.67 -4.39
CA TYR A 52 -5.78 -7.56 -3.23
C TYR A 52 -6.80 -7.33 -2.12
N SER A 53 -7.49 -6.19 -2.11
CA SER A 53 -8.60 -5.93 -1.17
C SER A 53 -9.97 -6.28 -1.75
N PHE A 54 -10.07 -6.53 -3.05
CA PHE A 54 -11.34 -6.59 -3.77
C PHE A 54 -12.28 -7.65 -3.21
N GLU A 55 -11.78 -8.88 -3.03
CA GLU A 55 -12.54 -9.97 -2.42
C GLU A 55 -12.99 -9.60 -0.99
N ASP A 56 -12.06 -9.09 -0.17
CA ASP A 56 -12.35 -8.71 1.22
C ASP A 56 -13.49 -7.68 1.31
N VAL A 57 -13.45 -6.61 0.49
CA VAL A 57 -14.48 -5.57 0.52
C VAL A 57 -15.80 -6.01 -0.13
N CYS A 58 -15.77 -6.92 -1.11
CA CYS A 58 -16.98 -7.52 -1.68
C CYS A 58 -17.68 -8.45 -0.67
N LEU A 59 -16.92 -9.26 0.06
CA LEU A 59 -17.46 -10.17 1.08
C LEU A 59 -18.10 -9.43 2.26
N ILE A 60 -17.48 -8.33 2.70
CA ILE A 60 -18.04 -7.45 3.74
C ILE A 60 -19.25 -6.67 3.19
N ASN A 61 -19.30 -6.44 1.88
CA ASN A 61 -20.29 -5.60 1.21
C ASN A 61 -20.36 -4.19 1.83
N GLY A 62 -19.19 -3.62 2.13
CA GLY A 62 -19.09 -2.33 2.79
C GLY A 62 -17.64 -1.88 3.00
N ARG A 63 -17.49 -0.62 3.42
CA ARG A 63 -16.18 -0.07 3.75
C ARG A 63 -15.63 -0.75 5.02
N ILE A 64 -14.36 -1.15 4.98
CA ILE A 64 -13.66 -1.75 6.15
C ILE A 64 -13.68 -0.79 7.34
N ARG A 65 -13.53 0.52 7.08
CA ARG A 65 -13.71 1.61 8.04
C ARG A 65 -14.39 2.80 7.33
N PRO A 66 -15.04 3.74 8.05
CA PRO A 66 -15.80 4.82 7.42
C PRO A 66 -15.04 5.66 6.37
N LEU A 67 -13.74 5.87 6.60
CA LEU A 67 -12.83 6.63 5.73
C LEU A 67 -12.08 5.76 4.70
N ASP A 68 -12.33 4.46 4.69
CA ASP A 68 -11.69 3.50 3.79
C ASP A 68 -12.40 3.49 2.42
N LYS A 69 -11.66 3.73 1.35
CA LYS A 69 -12.17 3.95 -0.01
C LYS A 69 -12.02 2.75 -0.92
N LEU A 70 -11.40 1.67 -0.46
CA LEU A 70 -11.22 0.45 -1.25
C LEU A 70 -12.56 -0.17 -1.69
N TYR A 71 -13.59 -0.12 -0.83
CA TYR A 71 -14.94 -0.57 -1.20
C TYR A 71 -15.59 0.34 -2.25
N ASP A 72 -15.51 1.66 -2.08
CA ASP A 72 -16.06 2.62 -3.05
C ASP A 72 -15.42 2.42 -4.45
N ILE A 73 -14.11 2.15 -4.49
CA ILE A 73 -13.38 1.85 -5.72
C ILE A 73 -13.80 0.48 -6.29
N ALA A 74 -13.99 -0.54 -5.45
CA ALA A 74 -14.46 -1.85 -5.88
C ALA A 74 -15.85 -1.77 -6.55
N VAL A 75 -16.79 -1.02 -5.96
CA VAL A 75 -18.11 -0.74 -6.57
C VAL A 75 -17.94 -0.10 -7.94
N GLN A 76 -17.07 0.90 -8.05
CA GLN A 76 -16.81 1.55 -9.34
C GLN A 76 -16.17 0.63 -10.37
N LEU A 77 -15.28 -0.28 -9.98
CA LEU A 77 -14.71 -1.28 -10.89
C LEU A 77 -15.80 -2.23 -11.40
N ILE A 78 -16.73 -2.64 -10.55
CA ILE A 78 -17.88 -3.48 -10.93
C ILE A 78 -18.77 -2.73 -11.92
N GLU A 79 -19.15 -1.50 -11.60
CA GLU A 79 -20.13 -0.72 -12.37
C GLU A 79 -19.58 -0.13 -13.66
N LYS A 80 -18.33 0.33 -13.67
CA LYS A 80 -17.74 1.11 -14.77
C LYS A 80 -16.83 0.29 -15.66
N GLU A 81 -16.18 -0.74 -15.12
CA GLU A 81 -15.28 -1.63 -15.85
C GLU A 81 -15.87 -3.04 -16.04
N ASN A 82 -17.13 -3.26 -15.65
CA ASN A 82 -17.88 -4.52 -15.78
C ASN A 82 -17.19 -5.73 -15.11
N ILE A 83 -16.57 -5.50 -13.95
CA ILE A 83 -15.89 -6.55 -13.20
C ILE A 83 -16.90 -7.33 -12.35
N TYR A 84 -16.85 -8.66 -12.39
CA TYR A 84 -17.66 -9.48 -11.49
C TYR A 84 -17.09 -9.44 -10.06
N GLN A 85 -17.95 -9.53 -9.04
CA GLN A 85 -17.49 -9.63 -7.64
C GLN A 85 -16.59 -10.85 -7.39
N SER A 86 -16.74 -11.91 -8.18
CA SER A 86 -15.91 -13.12 -8.16
C SER A 86 -14.67 -13.03 -9.07
N ALA A 87 -14.35 -11.85 -9.61
CA ALA A 87 -13.20 -11.68 -10.50
C ALA A 87 -11.90 -12.01 -9.77
N LYS A 88 -10.95 -12.59 -10.51
CA LYS A 88 -9.63 -12.92 -9.98
C LYS A 88 -8.83 -11.64 -9.80
N VAL A 89 -7.88 -11.67 -8.87
CA VAL A 89 -6.96 -10.55 -8.58
C VAL A 89 -6.33 -9.95 -9.85
N ALA A 90 -5.90 -10.78 -10.80
CA ALA A 90 -5.30 -10.30 -12.05
C ALA A 90 -6.28 -9.49 -12.92
N GLU A 91 -7.54 -9.92 -12.99
CA GLU A 91 -8.60 -9.22 -13.75
C GLU A 91 -8.91 -7.87 -13.12
N VAL A 92 -9.02 -7.83 -11.78
CA VAL A 92 -9.25 -6.59 -11.03
C VAL A 92 -8.07 -5.63 -11.18
N PHE A 93 -6.84 -6.13 -11.11
CA PHE A 93 -5.65 -5.32 -11.32
C PHE A 93 -5.64 -4.72 -12.72
N ASP A 94 -5.87 -5.53 -13.75
CA ASP A 94 -5.89 -5.06 -15.13
C ASP A 94 -6.93 -3.97 -15.35
N ALA A 95 -8.15 -4.15 -14.82
CA ALA A 95 -9.19 -3.14 -14.89
C ALA A 95 -8.80 -1.84 -14.16
N ALA A 96 -8.29 -1.94 -12.93
CA ALA A 96 -7.85 -0.80 -12.15
C ALA A 96 -6.65 -0.06 -12.78
N TYR A 97 -5.71 -0.79 -13.38
CA TYR A 97 -4.50 -0.22 -13.95
C TYR A 97 -4.74 0.39 -15.34
N LYS A 98 -5.61 -0.22 -16.15
CA LYS A 98 -5.87 0.20 -17.54
C LYS A 98 -7.11 1.08 -17.71
N THR A 99 -7.88 1.33 -16.64
CA THR A 99 -9.09 2.17 -16.71
C THR A 99 -8.83 3.53 -17.36
N GLU A 100 -9.68 3.87 -18.33
CA GLU A 100 -9.72 5.19 -18.95
C GLU A 100 -10.69 6.14 -18.23
N ASN A 101 -11.46 5.62 -17.25
CA ASN A 101 -12.39 6.42 -16.48
C ASN A 101 -11.64 7.39 -15.57
N LYS A 102 -11.66 8.68 -15.93
CA LYS A 102 -10.90 9.73 -15.24
C LYS A 102 -11.21 9.85 -13.74
N SER A 103 -12.46 9.61 -13.32
CA SER A 103 -12.85 9.69 -11.91
C SER A 103 -12.26 8.52 -11.13
N LEU A 104 -12.47 7.29 -11.63
CA LEU A 104 -11.95 6.07 -11.01
C LEU A 104 -10.41 6.10 -10.94
N ARG A 105 -9.76 6.49 -12.04
CA ARG A 105 -8.31 6.65 -12.10
C ARG A 105 -7.78 7.62 -11.05
N LYS A 106 -8.50 8.72 -10.80
CA LYS A 106 -8.13 9.69 -9.76
C LYS A 106 -8.26 9.08 -8.37
N GLU A 107 -9.37 8.40 -8.07
CA GLU A 107 -9.59 7.78 -6.77
C GLU A 107 -8.57 6.68 -6.45
N ILE A 108 -8.25 5.83 -7.44
CA ILE A 108 -7.18 4.83 -7.32
C ILE A 108 -5.86 5.53 -7.01
N LYS A 109 -5.48 6.55 -7.80
CA LYS A 109 -4.24 7.30 -7.58
C LYS A 109 -4.17 7.89 -6.17
N ASP A 110 -5.29 8.41 -5.66
CA ASP A 110 -5.34 9.09 -4.37
C ASP A 110 -5.04 8.16 -3.18
N LEU A 111 -5.20 6.83 -3.32
CA LEU A 111 -4.81 5.85 -2.31
C LEU A 111 -3.32 5.97 -1.95
N CYS A 112 -2.44 6.21 -2.94
CA CYS A 112 -1.01 6.28 -2.72
C CYS A 112 -0.48 7.72 -2.50
N ASN A 113 -1.34 8.73 -2.38
CA ASN A 113 -0.87 10.11 -2.13
C ASN A 113 -0.14 10.26 -0.77
N TYR A 114 -0.53 9.46 0.23
CA TYR A 114 0.02 9.54 1.58
C TYR A 114 0.55 8.21 2.12
N VAL A 115 0.01 7.08 1.65
CA VAL A 115 0.28 5.76 2.25
C VAL A 115 1.77 5.38 2.18
N PRO A 116 2.49 5.55 1.04
CA PRO A 116 3.91 5.24 0.98
C PRO A 116 4.74 6.04 2.00
N TYR A 117 4.38 7.30 2.27
CA TYR A 117 5.08 8.14 3.25
C TYR A 117 4.74 7.71 4.68
N ARG A 118 3.45 7.55 4.96
CA ARG A 118 2.95 7.25 6.31
C ARG A 118 3.36 5.86 6.79
N LEU A 119 3.67 4.94 5.89
CA LEU A 119 4.22 3.63 6.24
C LEU A 119 5.66 3.76 6.78
N LEU A 120 6.47 4.68 6.26
CA LEU A 120 7.87 4.90 6.70
C LEU A 120 8.00 5.91 7.85
N ALA A 121 6.98 6.75 8.09
CA ALA A 121 7.06 7.88 9.02
C ALA A 121 7.45 7.52 10.46
N TYR A 122 7.26 6.27 10.90
CA TYR A 122 7.65 5.80 12.24
C TYR A 122 9.17 5.83 12.48
N ILE A 123 9.98 5.90 11.41
CA ILE A 123 11.44 5.94 11.51
C ILE A 123 11.91 7.32 12.00
N TRP A 124 11.20 8.39 11.64
CA TRP A 124 11.61 9.79 11.82
C TRP A 124 10.60 10.59 12.65
N VAL A 125 10.08 10.00 13.73
CA VAL A 125 8.99 10.60 14.52
C VAL A 125 9.35 11.99 15.06
N GLU A 126 10.58 12.18 15.52
CA GLU A 126 11.03 13.45 16.10
C GLU A 126 11.25 14.52 15.04
N GLU A 127 11.86 14.16 13.91
CA GLU A 127 12.13 15.07 12.79
C GLU A 127 10.82 15.55 12.13
N LEU A 128 9.82 14.69 12.08
CA LEU A 128 8.52 14.96 11.46
C LEU A 128 7.55 15.69 12.40
N LYS A 129 7.88 15.83 13.69
CA LYS A 129 7.01 16.43 14.70
C LYS A 129 6.71 17.89 14.38
N GLY A 130 5.43 18.28 14.45
CA GLY A 130 4.96 19.64 14.19
C GLY A 130 5.01 20.08 12.71
N LYS A 131 5.39 19.19 11.78
CA LYS A 131 5.41 19.48 10.34
C LYS A 131 4.05 19.23 9.69
N THR A 132 3.74 19.98 8.62
CA THR A 132 2.56 19.73 7.78
C THR A 132 2.73 18.46 6.95
N ASP A 133 1.64 17.89 6.43
CA ASP A 133 1.72 16.67 5.59
C ASP A 133 2.61 16.87 4.36
N THR A 134 2.56 18.04 3.73
CA THR A 134 3.44 18.37 2.59
C THR A 134 4.92 18.37 2.99
N GLN A 135 5.25 19.00 4.13
CA GLN A 135 6.61 19.03 4.66
C GLN A 135 7.09 17.62 5.02
N LYS A 136 6.25 16.83 5.70
CA LYS A 136 6.58 15.45 6.07
C LYS A 136 6.86 14.60 4.85
N ASN A 137 6.01 14.67 3.82
CA ASN A 137 6.21 13.90 2.59
C ASN A 137 7.54 14.27 1.94
N HIS A 138 7.86 15.57 1.80
CA HIS A 138 9.15 16.02 1.24
C HIS A 138 10.35 15.48 2.04
N MET A 139 10.32 15.61 3.36
CA MET A 139 11.38 15.12 4.24
C MET A 139 11.55 13.60 4.12
N ILE A 140 10.44 12.84 4.07
CA ILE A 140 10.48 11.39 3.90
C ILE A 140 11.04 10.99 2.53
N GLU A 141 10.74 11.73 1.45
CA GLU A 141 11.37 11.49 0.13
C GLU A 141 12.90 11.63 0.22
N GLU A 142 13.39 12.66 0.89
CA GLU A 142 14.82 12.86 1.13
C GLU A 142 15.42 11.75 2.00
N PHE A 143 14.89 11.53 3.21
CA PHE A 143 15.44 10.56 4.15
C PHE A 143 15.39 9.12 3.64
N SER A 144 14.32 8.75 2.93
CA SER A 144 14.16 7.40 2.40
C SER A 144 15.23 7.01 1.36
N ARG A 145 15.88 7.99 0.74
CA ARG A 145 16.95 7.78 -0.26
C ARG A 145 18.35 7.66 0.36
N SER A 146 18.57 8.23 1.55
CA SER A 146 19.89 8.30 2.18
C SER A 146 20.08 7.32 3.33
N GLU A 147 19.01 7.00 4.06
CA GLU A 147 19.06 6.03 5.15
C GLU A 147 19.10 4.60 4.62
N GLU A 148 19.62 3.64 5.38
CA GLU A 148 19.62 2.22 5.01
C GLU A 148 18.43 1.46 5.62
N ARG A 149 17.94 1.90 6.79
CA ARG A 149 16.94 1.20 7.60
C ARG A 149 15.58 1.00 6.92
N ASN A 150 15.08 1.99 6.18
CA ASN A 150 13.74 1.97 5.56
C ASN A 150 13.63 0.96 4.41
N MET A 151 12.40 0.47 4.19
CA MET A 151 12.10 -0.58 3.20
C MET A 151 12.35 -0.17 1.74
N TYR A 152 11.96 1.05 1.40
CA TYR A 152 12.06 1.57 0.04
C TYR A 152 12.39 3.05 0.05
N ALA A 153 13.05 3.49 -1.02
CA ALA A 153 13.24 4.90 -1.34
C ALA A 153 12.05 5.42 -2.15
N ILE A 154 11.70 6.69 -1.99
CA ILE A 154 10.64 7.35 -2.76
C ILE A 154 11.27 8.35 -3.73
N PHE A 155 10.83 8.30 -4.99
CA PHE A 155 11.28 9.21 -6.04
C PHE A 155 10.11 9.92 -6.69
N THR A 156 10.20 11.25 -6.76
CA THR A 156 9.33 12.08 -7.59
C THR A 156 9.96 12.25 -8.97
N ILE A 157 9.35 11.64 -10.00
CA ILE A 157 9.81 11.71 -11.39
C ILE A 157 9.27 12.98 -12.06
N SER A 158 8.00 13.32 -11.76
CA SER A 158 7.36 14.55 -12.19
C SER A 158 6.29 14.97 -11.19
N SER A 159 5.67 16.14 -11.38
CA SER A 159 4.54 16.58 -10.55
C SER A 159 3.37 15.59 -10.51
N LYS A 160 3.28 14.68 -11.49
CA LYS A 160 2.19 13.70 -11.62
C LYS A 160 2.63 12.26 -11.38
N GLU A 161 3.93 12.00 -11.32
CA GLU A 161 4.48 10.65 -11.33
C GLU A 161 5.50 10.47 -10.22
N LYS A 162 5.23 9.48 -9.38
CA LYS A 162 6.07 9.07 -8.27
C LYS A 162 6.23 7.57 -8.31
N LYS A 163 7.40 7.11 -7.88
CA LYS A 163 7.73 5.70 -7.76
C LYS A 163 8.38 5.42 -6.42
N ILE A 164 8.40 4.15 -6.05
CA ILE A 164 9.29 3.64 -5.02
C ILE A 164 10.33 2.71 -5.65
N GLU A 165 11.43 2.54 -4.94
CA GLU A 165 12.42 1.51 -5.20
C GLU A 165 12.67 0.75 -3.89
N VAL A 166 12.31 -0.53 -3.86
CA VAL A 166 12.53 -1.39 -2.70
C VAL A 166 14.00 -1.74 -2.60
N LYS A 167 14.60 -1.50 -1.44
CA LYS A 167 16.03 -1.69 -1.25
C LYS A 167 16.42 -3.15 -1.31
N THR A 168 17.63 -3.41 -1.79
CA THR A 168 18.16 -4.76 -2.02
C THR A 168 18.01 -5.68 -0.81
N GLU A 169 18.38 -5.21 0.39
CA GLU A 169 18.30 -6.01 1.62
C GLU A 169 16.85 -6.38 2.00
N TRP A 170 15.93 -5.42 1.82
CA TRP A 170 14.50 -5.65 2.02
C TRP A 170 13.89 -6.53 0.95
N ALA A 171 14.25 -6.34 -0.32
CA ALA A 171 13.81 -7.19 -1.42
C ALA A 171 14.27 -8.64 -1.20
N LYS A 172 15.52 -8.84 -0.78
CA LYS A 172 16.06 -10.15 -0.40
C LYS A 172 15.25 -10.76 0.74
N TYR A 173 15.08 -10.04 1.85
CA TYR A 173 14.30 -10.51 3.00
C TYR A 173 12.86 -10.89 2.60
N ILE A 174 12.16 -10.03 1.84
CA ILE A 174 10.81 -10.30 1.35
C ILE A 174 10.80 -11.58 0.51
N THR A 175 11.76 -11.74 -0.42
CA THR A 175 11.79 -12.92 -1.30
C THR A 175 12.07 -14.22 -0.55
N GLU A 176 12.92 -14.20 0.47
CA GLU A 176 13.30 -15.36 1.28
C GLU A 176 12.19 -15.77 2.27
N HIS A 177 11.39 -14.81 2.75
CA HIS A 177 10.39 -15.04 3.80
C HIS A 177 8.93 -14.84 3.35
N ARG A 178 8.67 -14.69 2.04
CA ARG A 178 7.36 -14.28 1.49
C ARG A 178 6.18 -15.04 2.06
N ASN A 179 6.24 -16.38 2.11
CA ASN A 179 5.11 -17.19 2.58
C ASN A 179 4.74 -16.86 4.03
N ASN A 180 5.74 -16.72 4.91
CA ASN A 180 5.51 -16.38 6.31
C ASN A 180 4.97 -14.94 6.45
N LEU A 181 5.51 -14.01 5.67
CA LEU A 181 5.04 -12.62 5.63
C LEU A 181 3.59 -12.52 5.17
N LEU A 182 3.18 -13.32 4.18
CA LEU A 182 1.80 -13.35 3.70
C LEU A 182 0.84 -13.93 4.74
N ILE A 183 1.22 -15.02 5.42
CA ILE A 183 0.42 -15.56 6.53
C ILE A 183 0.24 -14.51 7.62
N TRP A 184 1.34 -13.85 8.02
CA TRP A 184 1.30 -12.78 9.02
C TRP A 184 0.43 -11.59 8.59
N LEU A 185 0.62 -11.08 7.37
CA LEU A 185 -0.17 -9.96 6.83
C LEU A 185 -1.65 -10.28 6.71
N ASN A 186 -1.99 -11.46 6.19
CA ASN A 186 -3.39 -11.87 6.05
C ASN A 186 -4.05 -12.02 7.43
N ASN A 187 -3.33 -12.51 8.44
CA ASN A 187 -3.82 -12.52 9.81
C ASN A 187 -4.03 -11.10 10.36
N LYS A 188 -3.12 -10.15 10.10
CA LYS A 188 -3.28 -8.74 10.50
C LYS A 188 -4.49 -8.09 9.82
N ILE A 189 -4.68 -8.33 8.52
CA ILE A 189 -5.84 -7.86 7.74
C ILE A 189 -7.13 -8.44 8.30
N ARG A 190 -7.21 -9.75 8.50
CA ARG A 190 -8.39 -10.42 9.06
C ARG A 190 -8.75 -9.86 10.44
N LEU A 191 -7.77 -9.69 11.32
CA LEU A 191 -7.98 -9.08 12.64
C LEU A 191 -8.40 -7.62 12.54
N PHE A 192 -7.89 -6.86 11.58
CA PHE A 192 -8.27 -5.47 11.37
C PHE A 192 -9.71 -5.35 10.89
N ILE A 193 -10.10 -6.17 9.91
CA ILE A 193 -11.47 -6.26 9.41
C ILE A 193 -12.42 -6.65 10.53
N GLY A 194 -12.15 -7.76 11.23
CA GLY A 194 -13.02 -8.28 12.29
C GLY A 194 -13.05 -7.44 13.58
N LYS A 195 -12.25 -6.38 13.70
CA LYS A 195 -12.19 -5.56 14.92
C LYS A 195 -13.33 -4.55 15.09
N GLU A 196 -14.18 -4.32 14.10
CA GLU A 196 -15.42 -3.54 14.22
C GLU A 196 -16.45 -4.02 13.20
N SER A 197 -17.09 -5.14 13.52
CA SER A 197 -18.47 -5.46 13.14
C SER A 197 -19.29 -5.58 14.42
#